data_AF-L9ZFF2-F1
#
_entry.id   AF-L9ZFF2-F1
#
_cell.length_a   1.000
_cell.length_b   1.000
_cell.length_c   1.000
_cell.angle_alpha   90.00
_cell.angle_beta   90.00
_cell.angle_gamma   90.00
#
_symmetry.space_group_name_H-M   'P 1'
#
loop_
_entity.id
_entity.type
_entity.pdbx_description
1 polymer ?
#
loop_
_entity_poly.entity_id
_entity_poly.type
_entity_poly.pdbx_seq_one_letter_code
_entity_poly.pdbx_strand_id
1 'polypeptide(L)'
;MLVEFVVGRRTNRNPVGALSELGQGLWQKVGWLFVATGFLILSYYSVVAGWTIRYVLIGLQDGYVGNVAGANEQFGSVASGLDAVLLHAIFMAAVIGIVALGIQKGIEFSVKLMVPAIIAITIGLAAYAFTLDGAGEAYAYYLSPDISVIVNEFTSVLPGAAGQAFFTLSLGMGVMITYASYLDEDRNLVEDGLAIVGLDTLIAFTVGLIVFPILFTAGIDPGDPGAGAIFVSLAAAFAELPFGGIIGAVFFATVAIAALSSAISIMEVVVSYLIDEWDVGRVPATVVLGVGLFIVGLPAALDIIFVDVYDLFVNNVLLVLGALLVSIFVGWIVPELGRSELRKGIGDLGIWGTGWIWLVRIPVIITLLVTIALGAMGYYDFLTTDFADWLNETL
;
A
#
# COMPACT_ATOMS: atom_id res chain seq x y z
N MET A 1 -2.65 -13.26 2.00
CA MET A 1 -1.46 -13.42 2.88
C MET A 1 -0.96 -14.87 2.94
N LEU A 2 -1.65 -15.81 3.60
CA LEU A 2 -1.16 -17.20 3.75
C LEU A 2 -0.77 -17.90 2.44
N VAL A 3 -1.54 -17.65 1.37
CA VAL A 3 -1.24 -18.15 0.02
C VAL A 3 0.16 -17.74 -0.44
N GLU A 4 0.52 -16.46 -0.29
CA GLU A 4 1.84 -15.95 -0.66
C GLU A 4 2.94 -16.43 0.29
N PHE A 5 2.65 -16.51 1.59
CA PHE A 5 3.60 -17.03 2.57
C PHE A 5 4.04 -18.46 2.27
N VAL A 6 3.07 -19.32 1.91
CA VAL A 6 3.38 -20.70 1.56
C VAL A 6 4.27 -20.77 0.32
N VAL A 7 4.00 -19.97 -0.72
CA VAL A 7 4.82 -19.95 -1.93
C VAL A 7 6.25 -19.47 -1.64
N GLY A 8 6.38 -18.38 -0.87
CA GLY A 8 7.67 -17.80 -0.52
C GLY A 8 8.51 -18.73 0.35
N ARG A 9 7.97 -19.15 1.50
CA ARG A 9 8.69 -20.00 2.45
C ARG A 9 9.05 -21.36 1.88
N ARG A 10 8.19 -21.93 1.02
CA ARG A 10 8.48 -23.23 0.40
C ARG A 10 9.75 -23.23 -0.43
N THR A 11 9.98 -22.13 -1.14
CA THR A 11 10.98 -22.06 -2.20
C THR A 11 12.24 -21.33 -1.76
N ASN A 12 12.16 -20.47 -0.73
CA ASN A 12 13.24 -19.58 -0.33
C ASN A 12 13.77 -18.76 -1.53
N ARG A 13 12.86 -18.34 -2.41
CA ARG A 13 13.15 -17.57 -3.63
C ARG A 13 12.24 -16.36 -3.76
N ASN A 14 12.68 -15.38 -4.54
CA ASN A 14 11.84 -14.29 -5.05
C ASN A 14 10.62 -14.82 -5.85
N PRO A 15 9.60 -13.97 -6.14
CA PRO A 15 8.38 -14.40 -6.82
C PRO A 15 8.58 -15.07 -8.19
N VAL A 16 9.59 -14.66 -8.97
CA VAL A 16 9.92 -15.28 -10.26
C VAL A 16 10.50 -16.66 -10.06
N GLY A 17 11.55 -16.78 -9.24
CA GLY A 17 12.17 -18.06 -8.93
C GLY A 17 11.19 -19.05 -8.30
N ALA A 18 10.33 -18.57 -7.40
CA ALA A 18 9.34 -19.38 -6.70
C ALA A 18 8.31 -20.00 -7.65
N LEU A 19 7.71 -19.20 -8.54
CA LEU A 19 6.72 -19.70 -9.49
C LEU A 19 7.34 -20.45 -10.66
N SER A 20 8.60 -20.16 -11.01
CA SER A 20 9.38 -20.95 -11.97
C SER A 20 9.65 -22.37 -11.46
N GLU A 21 9.96 -22.50 -10.16
CA GLU A 21 10.22 -23.80 -9.51
C GLU A 21 8.94 -24.63 -9.31
N LEU A 22 7.88 -24.01 -8.78
CA LEU A 22 6.67 -24.73 -8.41
C LEU A 22 5.70 -24.93 -9.59
N GLY A 23 5.75 -24.04 -10.58
CA GLY A 23 4.80 -23.99 -11.69
C GLY A 23 5.26 -24.75 -12.94
N GLN A 24 4.33 -24.94 -13.87
CA GLN A 24 4.60 -25.47 -15.21
C GLN A 24 3.93 -24.58 -16.27
N GLY A 25 4.55 -24.49 -17.46
CA GLY A 25 4.01 -23.74 -18.59
C GLY A 25 3.86 -22.25 -18.27
N LEU A 26 2.65 -21.70 -18.41
CA LEU A 26 2.40 -20.28 -18.16
C LEU A 26 2.61 -19.87 -16.69
N TRP A 27 2.45 -20.81 -15.73
CA TRP A 27 2.62 -20.51 -14.31
C TRP A 27 4.03 -20.07 -13.95
N GLN A 28 5.05 -20.55 -14.68
CA GLN A 28 6.45 -20.14 -14.48
C GLN A 28 6.69 -18.66 -14.79
N LYS A 29 5.80 -18.04 -15.58
CA LYS A 29 5.92 -16.64 -15.99
C LYS A 29 5.16 -15.68 -15.09
N VAL A 30 4.24 -16.18 -14.25
CA VAL A 30 3.39 -15.34 -13.39
C VAL A 30 4.23 -14.54 -12.40
N GLY A 31 5.39 -15.06 -11.99
CA GLY A 31 6.31 -14.35 -11.10
C GLY A 31 6.71 -12.95 -11.59
N TRP A 32 6.83 -12.78 -12.91
CA TRP A 32 7.21 -11.51 -13.53
C TRP A 32 6.15 -10.43 -13.39
N LEU A 33 4.87 -10.83 -13.27
CA LEU A 33 3.80 -9.90 -12.99
C LEU A 33 4.04 -9.18 -11.66
N PHE A 34 4.49 -9.88 -10.62
CA PHE A 34 4.76 -9.27 -9.31
C PHE A 34 5.92 -8.27 -9.38
N VAL A 35 6.99 -8.60 -10.10
CA VAL A 35 8.12 -7.69 -10.30
C VAL A 35 7.70 -6.44 -11.08
N ALA A 36 6.95 -6.60 -12.17
CA ALA A 36 6.43 -5.49 -12.95
C ALA A 36 5.45 -4.62 -12.15
N THR A 37 4.59 -5.25 -11.34
CA THR A 37 3.64 -4.58 -10.45
C THR A 37 4.38 -3.76 -9.41
N GLY A 38 5.29 -4.37 -8.65
CA GLY A 38 6.09 -3.66 -7.64
C GLY A 38 6.93 -2.53 -8.24
N PHE A 39 7.45 -2.73 -9.46
CA PHE A 39 8.17 -1.69 -10.18
C PHE A 39 7.25 -0.50 -10.49
N LEU A 40 6.07 -0.72 -11.07
CA LEU A 40 5.15 0.38 -11.38
C LEU A 40 4.58 1.05 -10.12
N ILE A 41 4.29 0.30 -9.04
CA ILE A 41 3.82 0.91 -7.78
C ILE A 41 4.87 1.89 -7.27
N LEU A 42 6.11 1.42 -7.10
CA LEU A 42 7.13 2.21 -6.46
C LEU A 42 7.50 3.47 -7.28
N SER A 43 7.32 3.47 -8.60
CA SER A 43 7.62 4.63 -9.43
C SER A 43 6.73 5.84 -9.14
N TYR A 44 5.43 5.66 -8.89
CA TYR A 44 4.53 6.78 -8.55
C TYR A 44 4.35 6.94 -7.03
N TYR A 45 4.43 5.85 -6.27
CA TYR A 45 4.31 5.87 -4.82
C TYR A 45 5.35 6.78 -4.16
N SER A 46 6.56 6.81 -4.70
CA SER A 46 7.64 7.69 -4.26
C SER A 46 7.38 9.18 -4.54
N VAL A 47 6.60 9.51 -5.57
CA VAL A 47 6.11 10.88 -5.83
C VAL A 47 5.12 11.30 -4.74
N VAL A 48 4.12 10.45 -4.45
CA VAL A 48 3.13 10.69 -3.39
C VAL A 48 3.80 10.81 -2.03
N ALA A 49 4.79 9.97 -1.74
CA ALA A 49 5.60 10.07 -0.53
C ALA A 49 6.42 11.37 -0.50
N GLY A 50 6.92 11.85 -1.64
CA GLY A 50 7.52 13.17 -1.79
C GLY A 50 6.59 14.31 -1.35
N TRP A 51 5.30 14.24 -1.69
CA TRP A 51 4.30 15.23 -1.24
C TRP A 51 4.20 15.27 0.28
N THR A 52 4.21 14.12 0.96
CA THR A 52 4.16 14.08 2.43
C THR A 52 5.34 14.82 3.06
N ILE A 53 6.55 14.70 2.49
CA ILE A 53 7.73 15.46 2.93
C ILE A 53 7.50 16.96 2.73
N ARG A 54 6.93 17.38 1.60
CA ARG A 54 6.60 18.80 1.37
C ARG A 54 5.60 19.33 2.41
N TYR A 55 4.57 18.56 2.73
CA TYR A 55 3.57 18.93 3.73
C TYR A 55 4.12 18.98 5.16
N VAL A 56 5.17 18.21 5.47
CA VAL A 56 5.94 18.40 6.72
C VAL A 56 6.60 19.77 6.73
N LEU A 57 7.29 20.15 5.65
CA LEU A 57 7.98 21.43 5.55
C LEU A 57 7.01 22.61 5.64
N ILE A 58 5.87 22.51 4.94
CA ILE A 58 4.78 23.49 5.01
C ILE A 58 4.31 23.66 6.45
N GLY A 59 4.01 22.57 7.16
CA GLY A 59 3.55 22.65 8.56
C GLY A 59 4.57 23.27 9.52
N LEU A 60 5.87 23.11 9.26
CA LEU A 60 6.95 23.67 10.08
C LEU A 60 7.31 25.13 9.75
N GLN A 61 6.90 25.64 8.59
CA GLN A 61 7.32 26.95 8.08
C GLN A 61 6.11 27.83 7.74
N ASP A 62 5.45 27.52 6.62
CA ASP A 62 4.46 28.37 5.97
C ASP A 62 3.06 28.26 6.58
N GLY A 63 2.76 27.12 7.20
CA GLY A 63 1.41 26.76 7.64
C GLY A 63 0.51 26.27 6.50
N TYR A 64 -0.58 25.59 6.87
CA TYR A 64 -1.58 25.10 5.92
C TYR A 64 -2.63 26.17 5.61
N VAL A 65 -3.30 26.07 4.46
CA VAL A 65 -4.37 27.00 4.06
C VAL A 65 -5.72 26.55 4.65
N GLY A 66 -6.35 27.40 5.47
CA GLY A 66 -7.59 27.08 6.22
C GLY A 66 -8.91 27.09 5.46
N ASN A 67 -8.90 26.71 4.18
CA ASN A 67 -10.13 26.39 3.45
C ASN A 67 -9.84 25.40 2.32
N VAL A 68 -10.82 24.58 1.99
CA VAL A 68 -10.67 23.48 1.01
C VAL A 68 -10.23 23.98 -0.36
N ALA A 69 -10.78 25.09 -0.85
CA ALA A 69 -10.41 25.63 -2.16
C ALA A 69 -8.94 26.07 -2.23
N GLY A 70 -8.49 26.84 -1.23
CA GLY A 70 -7.09 27.27 -1.14
C GLY A 70 -6.14 26.13 -0.82
N ALA A 71 -6.56 25.13 -0.04
CA ALA A 71 -5.77 23.91 0.18
C ALA A 71 -5.65 23.07 -1.09
N ASN A 72 -6.66 23.08 -1.96
CA ASN A 72 -6.60 22.41 -3.27
C ASN A 72 -5.60 23.12 -4.21
N GLU A 73 -5.59 24.45 -4.22
CA GLU A 73 -4.56 25.23 -4.94
C GLU A 73 -3.15 24.97 -4.38
N GLN A 74 -3.01 24.94 -3.06
CA GLN A 74 -1.75 24.59 -2.38
C GLN A 74 -1.31 23.18 -2.80
N PHE A 75 -2.21 22.20 -2.79
CA PHE A 75 -1.91 20.84 -3.22
C PHE A 75 -1.48 20.78 -4.69
N GLY A 76 -2.18 21.47 -5.59
CA GLY A 76 -1.79 21.54 -7.00
C GLY A 76 -0.35 22.04 -7.21
N SER A 77 0.09 23.01 -6.40
CA SER A 77 1.47 23.51 -6.42
C SER A 77 2.51 22.55 -5.82
N VAL A 78 2.08 21.65 -4.94
CA VAL A 78 2.93 20.63 -4.30
C VAL A 78 3.01 19.38 -5.16
N ALA A 79 1.93 19.03 -5.83
CA ALA A 79 1.74 17.73 -6.47
C ALA A 79 2.58 17.57 -7.76
N SER A 80 3.01 18.69 -8.37
CA SER A 80 3.70 18.70 -9.66
C SER A 80 4.87 19.67 -9.71
N GLY A 81 5.73 19.51 -10.72
CA GLY A 81 6.84 20.41 -11.02
C GLY A 81 8.20 19.99 -10.45
N LEU A 82 9.20 20.88 -10.56
CA LEU A 82 10.59 20.56 -10.21
C LEU A 82 10.78 20.22 -8.73
N ASP A 83 9.98 20.82 -7.86
CA ASP A 83 10.01 20.55 -6.43
C ASP A 83 9.48 19.14 -6.11
N ALA A 84 8.42 18.70 -6.79
CA ALA A 84 7.91 17.33 -6.70
C ALA A 84 8.94 16.31 -7.22
N VAL A 85 9.60 16.62 -8.35
CA VAL A 85 10.70 15.79 -8.89
C VAL A 85 11.88 15.70 -7.91
N LEU A 86 12.25 16.80 -7.26
CA LEU A 86 13.33 16.82 -6.27
C LEU A 86 12.98 15.96 -5.05
N LEU A 87 11.76 16.08 -4.52
CA LEU A 87 11.34 15.31 -3.35
C LEU A 87 11.15 13.83 -3.66
N HIS A 88 10.67 13.50 -4.86
CA HIS A 88 10.70 12.14 -5.42
C HIS A 88 12.13 11.58 -5.45
N ALA A 89 13.10 12.35 -5.96
CA ALA A 89 14.51 11.94 -5.98
C ALA A 89 15.07 11.72 -4.56
N ILE A 90 14.76 12.61 -3.62
CA ILE A 90 15.20 12.50 -2.22
C ILE A 90 14.60 11.24 -1.57
N PHE A 91 13.31 11.00 -1.76
CA PHE A 91 12.65 9.82 -1.22
C PHE A 91 13.23 8.54 -1.82
N MET A 92 13.40 8.47 -3.13
CA MET A 92 14.03 7.33 -3.80
C MET A 92 15.47 7.11 -3.36
N ALA A 93 16.25 8.17 -3.14
CA ALA A 93 17.60 8.05 -2.60
C ALA A 93 17.62 7.42 -1.20
N ALA A 94 16.64 7.76 -0.34
CA ALA A 94 16.48 7.13 0.97
C ALA A 94 16.14 5.63 0.85
N VAL A 95 15.19 5.27 -0.02
CA VAL A 95 14.82 3.88 -0.30
C VAL A 95 16.03 3.08 -0.82
N ILE A 96 16.73 3.59 -1.83
CA ILE A 96 17.95 2.98 -2.39
C ILE A 96 19.00 2.80 -1.30
N GLY A 97 19.25 3.84 -0.49
CA GLY A 97 20.23 3.80 0.58
C GLY A 97 19.95 2.68 1.59
N ILE A 98 18.69 2.53 2.02
CA ILE A 98 18.31 1.50 2.99
C ILE A 98 18.40 0.10 2.37
N VAL A 99 17.86 -0.11 1.17
CA VAL A 99 17.82 -1.44 0.53
C VAL A 99 19.23 -1.91 0.13
N ALA A 100 20.11 -0.98 -0.27
CA ALA A 100 21.50 -1.27 -0.60
C ALA A 100 22.31 -1.78 0.60
N LEU A 101 21.94 -1.42 1.84
CA LEU A 101 22.56 -1.92 3.07
C LEU A 101 22.18 -3.38 3.38
N GLY A 102 21.22 -3.95 2.66
CA GLY A 102 20.77 -5.34 2.81
C GLY A 102 19.74 -5.55 3.89
N ILE A 103 19.32 -6.81 4.05
CA ILE A 103 18.16 -7.20 4.86
C ILE A 103 18.37 -6.83 6.33
N GLN A 104 19.43 -7.31 6.99
CA GLN A 104 19.61 -7.11 8.43
C GLN A 104 19.97 -5.66 8.80
N LYS A 105 20.94 -5.05 8.10
CA LYS A 105 21.47 -3.72 8.43
C LYS A 105 20.64 -2.57 7.89
N GLY A 106 19.88 -2.79 6.82
CA GLY A 106 19.01 -1.81 6.20
C GLY A 106 17.57 -2.03 6.59
N ILE A 107 16.94 -3.05 5.97
CA ILE A 107 15.49 -3.28 6.02
C ILE A 107 15.02 -3.54 7.45
N GLU A 108 15.56 -4.58 8.10
CA GLU A 108 15.16 -5.02 9.43
C GLU A 108 15.40 -3.94 10.49
N PHE A 109 16.58 -3.31 10.47
CA PHE A 109 16.89 -2.21 11.39
C PHE A 109 15.92 -1.02 11.22
N SER A 110 15.66 -0.61 9.98
CA SER A 110 14.78 0.52 9.70
C SER A 110 13.35 0.22 10.15
N VAL A 111 12.81 -0.97 9.84
CA VAL A 111 11.45 -1.36 10.26
C VAL A 111 11.33 -1.47 11.78
N LYS A 112 12.35 -2.02 12.47
CA LYS A 112 12.41 -2.08 13.94
C LYS A 112 12.40 -0.71 14.62
N LEU A 113 12.81 0.34 13.92
CA LEU A 113 12.75 1.72 14.40
C LEU A 113 11.43 2.39 14.01
N MET A 114 11.04 2.30 12.73
CA MET A 114 9.91 3.01 12.15
C MET A 114 8.57 2.53 12.71
N VAL A 115 8.33 1.22 12.82
CA VAL A 115 7.03 0.69 13.24
C VAL A 115 6.68 1.09 14.68
N PRO A 116 7.57 0.93 15.69
CA PRO A 116 7.29 1.44 17.03
C PRO A 116 7.09 2.95 17.08
N ALA A 117 7.84 3.72 16.27
CA ALA A 117 7.67 5.17 16.19
C ALA A 117 6.30 5.55 15.62
N ILE A 118 5.84 4.90 14.54
CA ILE A 118 4.50 5.09 13.99
C ILE A 118 3.44 4.81 15.05
N ILE A 119 3.52 3.67 15.75
CA ILE A 119 2.57 3.31 16.82
C ILE A 119 2.56 4.38 17.93
N ALA A 120 3.73 4.82 18.39
CA ALA A 120 3.82 5.81 19.46
C ALA A 120 3.22 7.17 19.03
N ILE A 121 3.51 7.61 17.81
CA ILE A 121 3.02 8.88 17.29
C ILE A 121 1.51 8.81 17.02
N THR A 122 1.00 7.73 16.42
CA THR A 122 -0.45 7.60 16.15
C THR A 122 -1.26 7.52 17.44
N ILE A 123 -0.77 6.83 18.48
CA ILE A 123 -1.42 6.85 19.80
C ILE A 123 -1.43 8.27 20.40
N GLY A 124 -0.31 9.01 20.29
CA GLY A 124 -0.23 10.39 20.75
C GLY A 124 -1.19 11.32 20.00
N LEU A 125 -1.26 11.20 18.68
CA LEU A 125 -2.20 11.95 17.84
C LEU A 125 -3.65 11.59 18.13
N ALA A 126 -3.96 10.31 18.39
CA ALA A 126 -5.31 9.88 18.74
C ALA A 126 -5.73 10.43 20.11
N ALA A 127 -4.82 10.45 21.08
CA ALA A 127 -5.06 11.07 22.38
C ALA A 127 -5.30 12.58 22.26
N TYR A 128 -4.57 13.27 21.38
CA TYR A 128 -4.84 14.68 21.07
C TYR A 128 -6.20 14.86 20.38
N ALA A 129 -6.48 14.08 19.33
CA ALA A 129 -7.72 14.15 18.55
C ALA A 129 -8.96 13.92 19.42
N PHE A 130 -8.86 13.05 20.43
CA PHE A 130 -9.90 12.81 21.43
C PHE A 130 -10.28 14.05 22.25
N THR A 131 -9.37 15.02 22.39
CA THR A 131 -9.61 16.25 23.15
C THR A 131 -10.27 17.36 22.33
N LEU A 132 -10.43 17.17 21.02
CA LEU A 132 -11.03 18.16 20.14
C LEU A 132 -12.55 18.20 20.27
N ASP A 133 -13.13 19.39 20.09
CA ASP A 133 -14.57 19.61 20.24
C ASP A 133 -15.42 18.75 19.28
N GLY A 134 -14.91 18.48 18.06
CA GLY A 134 -15.58 17.65 17.06
C GLY A 134 -15.48 16.14 17.29
N ALA A 135 -14.74 15.67 18.31
CA ALA A 135 -14.46 14.24 18.50
C ALA A 135 -15.71 13.38 18.73
N GLY A 136 -16.70 13.90 19.49
CA GLY A 136 -17.93 13.16 19.78
C GLY A 136 -18.74 12.85 18.53
N GLU A 137 -18.97 13.86 17.68
CA GLU A 137 -19.69 13.70 16.40
C GLU A 137 -18.88 12.84 15.42
N ALA A 138 -17.57 13.05 15.35
CA ALA A 138 -16.68 12.25 14.51
C ALA A 138 -16.71 10.76 14.87
N TYR A 139 -16.71 10.40 16.16
CA TYR A 139 -16.80 8.99 16.57
C TYR A 139 -18.17 8.40 16.34
N ALA A 140 -19.24 9.19 16.46
CA ALA A 140 -20.57 8.75 16.06
C ALA A 140 -20.61 8.46 14.54
N TYR A 141 -19.99 9.30 13.72
CA TYR A 141 -19.85 9.07 12.29
C TYR A 141 -19.01 7.82 11.97
N TYR A 142 -17.85 7.68 12.61
CA TYR A 142 -16.88 6.63 12.28
C TYR A 142 -17.25 5.24 12.83
N LEU A 143 -17.81 5.18 14.04
CA LEU A 143 -17.98 3.93 14.80
C LEU A 143 -19.42 3.43 14.84
N SER A 144 -20.37 4.14 14.23
CA SER A 144 -21.78 3.72 14.18
C SER A 144 -22.09 3.03 12.84
N PRO A 145 -22.10 1.69 12.78
CA PRO A 145 -22.36 0.97 11.54
C PRO A 145 -23.82 1.13 11.09
N ASP A 146 -24.03 1.52 9.83
CA ASP A 146 -25.34 1.49 9.19
C ASP A 146 -25.50 0.20 8.36
N ILE A 147 -26.23 -0.76 8.91
CA ILE A 147 -26.51 -2.04 8.25
C ILE A 147 -27.32 -1.84 6.97
N SER A 148 -28.15 -0.78 6.90
CA SER A 148 -28.96 -0.50 5.72
C SER A 148 -28.09 -0.13 4.52
N VAL A 149 -27.00 0.63 4.73
CA VAL A 149 -26.01 0.94 3.70
C VAL A 149 -25.32 -0.34 3.23
N ILE A 150 -24.87 -1.20 4.16
CA ILE A 150 -24.22 -2.47 3.79
C ILE A 150 -25.14 -3.35 2.94
N VAL A 151 -26.43 -3.42 3.27
CA VAL A 151 -27.40 -4.26 2.56
C VAL A 151 -27.80 -3.65 1.22
N ASN A 152 -28.08 -2.35 1.16
CA ASN A 152 -28.59 -1.68 -0.03
C ASN A 152 -27.48 -1.37 -1.05
N GLU A 153 -26.26 -1.17 -0.58
CA GLU A 153 -25.10 -0.77 -1.38
C GLU A 153 -24.00 -1.85 -1.38
N PHE A 154 -24.35 -3.11 -1.11
CA PHE A 154 -23.38 -4.20 -1.02
C PHE A 154 -22.50 -4.34 -2.28
N THR A 155 -23.02 -3.94 -3.45
CA THR A 155 -22.32 -3.99 -4.74
C THR A 155 -21.21 -2.94 -4.87
N SER A 156 -21.24 -1.84 -4.11
CA SER A 156 -20.15 -0.85 -4.04
C SER A 156 -19.28 -1.09 -2.80
N VAL A 157 -19.90 -1.39 -1.66
CA VAL A 157 -19.21 -1.59 -0.37
C VAL A 157 -18.30 -2.81 -0.38
N LEU A 158 -18.77 -3.98 -0.85
CA LEU A 158 -17.96 -5.22 -0.79
C LEU A 158 -16.71 -5.15 -1.69
N PRO A 159 -16.80 -4.70 -2.96
CA PRO A 159 -15.61 -4.57 -3.79
C PRO A 159 -14.62 -3.53 -3.25
N GLY A 160 -15.09 -2.39 -2.73
CA GLY A 160 -14.23 -1.37 -2.12
C GLY A 160 -13.52 -1.89 -0.87
N ALA A 161 -14.25 -2.58 0.03
CA ALA A 161 -13.67 -3.18 1.23
C ALA A 161 -12.65 -4.29 0.88
N ALA A 162 -12.95 -5.12 -0.12
CA ALA A 162 -12.03 -6.14 -0.59
C ALA A 162 -10.75 -5.53 -1.17
N GLY A 163 -10.88 -4.54 -2.08
CA GLY A 163 -9.75 -3.82 -2.67
C GLY A 163 -8.83 -3.22 -1.60
N GLN A 164 -9.42 -2.51 -0.62
CA GLN A 164 -8.68 -1.95 0.50
C GLN A 164 -7.92 -3.03 1.31
N ALA A 165 -8.57 -4.17 1.59
CA ALA A 165 -7.96 -5.26 2.35
C ALA A 165 -6.77 -5.90 1.61
N PHE A 166 -6.83 -6.04 0.28
CA PHE A 166 -5.69 -6.55 -0.50
C PHE A 166 -4.55 -5.54 -0.57
N PHE A 167 -4.86 -4.26 -0.78
CA PHE A 167 -3.86 -3.20 -0.89
C PHE A 167 -3.09 -2.97 0.41
N THR A 168 -3.80 -2.78 1.53
CA THR A 168 -3.17 -2.49 2.84
C THR A 168 -2.22 -3.62 3.29
N LEU A 169 -2.56 -4.88 2.96
CA LEU A 169 -1.74 -6.04 3.28
C LEU A 169 -0.63 -6.34 2.25
N SER A 170 -0.40 -5.45 1.27
CA SER A 170 0.60 -5.60 0.21
C SER A 170 0.51 -6.93 -0.57
N LEU A 171 -0.73 -7.41 -0.78
CA LEU A 171 -0.98 -8.66 -1.48
C LEU A 171 -0.99 -8.47 -2.99
N GLY A 172 -0.65 -9.50 -3.75
CA GLY A 172 -0.71 -9.46 -5.22
C GLY A 172 0.46 -8.74 -5.91
N MET A 173 1.37 -8.14 -5.14
CA MET A 173 2.61 -7.53 -5.63
C MET A 173 3.89 -8.30 -5.22
N GLY A 174 3.74 -9.44 -4.53
CA GLY A 174 4.84 -10.38 -4.26
C GLY A 174 5.69 -10.05 -3.03
N VAL A 175 5.38 -8.97 -2.31
CA VAL A 175 6.09 -8.60 -1.06
C VAL A 175 5.99 -9.74 -0.04
N MET A 176 4.81 -10.34 0.13
CA MET A 176 4.63 -11.43 1.09
C MET A 176 5.34 -12.72 0.65
N ILE A 177 5.47 -12.97 -0.66
CA ILE A 177 6.29 -14.08 -1.18
C ILE A 177 7.77 -13.82 -0.85
N THR A 178 8.29 -12.62 -1.16
CA THR A 178 9.69 -12.25 -0.89
C THR A 178 10.01 -12.28 0.60
N TYR A 179 9.14 -11.77 1.47
CA TYR A 179 9.41 -11.78 2.91
C TYR A 179 9.32 -13.17 3.52
N ALA A 180 8.36 -13.98 3.08
CA ALA A 180 8.24 -15.35 3.55
C ALA A 180 9.41 -16.25 3.09
N SER A 181 10.10 -15.89 2.01
CA SER A 181 11.29 -16.62 1.54
C SER A 181 12.51 -16.49 2.46
N TYR A 182 12.46 -15.56 3.42
CA TYR A 182 13.48 -15.39 4.46
C TYR A 182 13.09 -16.02 5.81
N LEU A 183 11.91 -16.66 5.90
CA LEU A 183 11.42 -17.26 7.15
C LEU A 183 11.91 -18.70 7.33
N ASP A 184 12.21 -19.05 8.57
CA ASP A 184 12.51 -20.43 8.95
C ASP A 184 11.28 -21.34 8.83
N GLU A 185 11.51 -22.62 8.54
CA GLU A 185 10.44 -23.60 8.31
C GLU A 185 9.60 -23.91 9.56
N ASP A 186 10.15 -23.74 10.77
CA ASP A 186 9.48 -24.06 12.04
C ASP A 186 8.48 -22.99 12.50
N ARG A 187 8.40 -21.85 11.80
CA ARG A 187 7.49 -20.74 12.14
C ARG A 187 6.02 -21.11 11.91
N ASN A 188 5.13 -20.62 12.77
CA ASN A 188 3.70 -20.73 12.54
C ASN A 188 3.22 -19.59 11.64
N LEU A 189 3.01 -19.88 10.35
CA LEU A 189 2.58 -18.87 9.36
C LEU A 189 1.19 -18.28 9.66
N VAL A 190 0.32 -19.01 10.35
CA VAL A 190 -1.01 -18.51 10.72
C VAL A 190 -0.90 -17.47 11.83
N GLU A 191 -0.06 -17.73 12.82
CA GLU A 191 0.21 -16.78 13.90
C GLU A 191 0.91 -15.52 13.36
N ASP A 192 1.95 -15.68 12.54
CA ASP A 192 2.65 -14.58 11.88
C ASP A 192 1.66 -13.76 11.02
N GLY A 193 0.80 -14.43 10.24
CA GLY A 193 -0.21 -13.76 9.42
C GLY A 193 -1.28 -13.01 10.22
N LEU A 194 -1.79 -13.59 11.31
CA LEU A 194 -2.77 -12.94 12.17
C LEU A 194 -2.19 -11.72 12.89
N ALA A 195 -0.92 -11.80 13.32
CA ALA A 195 -0.24 -10.66 13.93
C ALA A 195 -0.11 -9.48 12.95
N ILE A 196 0.28 -9.75 11.70
CA ILE A 196 0.42 -8.71 10.67
C ILE A 196 -0.94 -8.09 10.35
N VAL A 197 -1.96 -8.91 10.07
CA VAL A 197 -3.33 -8.43 9.76
C VAL A 197 -3.89 -7.62 10.93
N GLY A 198 -3.70 -8.09 12.17
CA GLY A 198 -4.18 -7.40 13.36
C GLY A 198 -3.50 -6.05 13.59
N LEU A 199 -2.17 -5.97 13.43
CA LEU A 199 -1.44 -4.72 13.58
C LEU A 199 -1.77 -3.71 12.48
N ASP A 200 -1.83 -4.15 11.22
CA ASP A 200 -2.23 -3.32 10.08
C ASP A 200 -3.64 -2.73 10.30
N THR A 201 -4.61 -3.58 10.65
CA THR A 201 -5.99 -3.15 10.93
C THR A 201 -6.06 -2.19 12.13
N LEU A 202 -5.27 -2.45 13.18
CA LEU A 202 -5.24 -1.58 14.37
C LEU A 202 -4.71 -0.19 14.04
N ILE A 203 -3.66 -0.09 13.21
CA ILE A 203 -3.14 1.20 12.76
C ILE A 203 -4.18 1.92 11.90
N ALA A 204 -4.78 1.25 10.92
CA ALA A 204 -5.83 1.84 10.09
C ALA A 204 -7.01 2.36 10.92
N PHE A 205 -7.44 1.57 11.91
CA PHE A 205 -8.49 1.96 12.86
C PHE A 205 -8.09 3.20 13.69
N THR A 206 -6.87 3.20 14.23
CA THR A 206 -6.33 4.31 15.02
C THR A 206 -6.23 5.60 14.19
N VAL A 207 -5.86 5.50 12.92
CA VAL A 207 -5.83 6.66 12.01
C VAL A 207 -7.22 7.23 11.79
N GLY A 208 -8.27 6.40 11.69
CA GLY A 208 -9.66 6.88 11.70
C GLY A 208 -10.01 7.68 12.96
N LEU A 209 -9.52 7.24 14.13
CA LEU A 209 -9.71 7.98 15.40
C LEU A 209 -8.95 9.32 15.46
N ILE A 210 -8.05 9.57 14.51
CA ILE A 210 -7.32 10.84 14.37
C ILE A 210 -8.00 11.72 13.32
N VAL A 211 -8.21 11.18 12.11
CA VAL A 211 -8.65 11.95 10.94
C VAL A 211 -10.06 12.52 11.13
N PHE A 212 -11.03 11.70 11.56
CA PHE A 212 -12.41 12.19 11.66
C PHE A 212 -12.58 13.30 12.70
N PRO A 213 -12.05 13.21 13.94
CA PRO A 213 -12.14 14.32 14.89
C PRO A 213 -11.52 15.62 14.36
N ILE A 214 -10.41 15.55 13.63
CA ILE A 214 -9.76 16.73 13.05
C ILE A 214 -10.67 17.37 12.00
N LEU A 215 -11.21 16.58 11.06
CA LEU A 215 -12.10 17.08 10.01
C LEU A 215 -13.38 17.71 10.60
N PHE A 216 -14.03 17.02 11.53
CA PHE A 216 -15.27 17.51 12.16
C PHE A 216 -15.03 18.78 12.98
N THR A 217 -13.91 18.88 13.68
CA THR A 217 -13.54 20.10 14.42
C THR A 217 -13.36 21.30 13.49
N ALA A 218 -12.85 21.07 12.29
CA ALA A 218 -12.71 22.10 11.24
C ALA A 218 -14.01 22.32 10.43
N GLY A 219 -15.09 21.57 10.70
CA GLY A 219 -16.34 21.65 9.93
C GLY A 219 -16.20 21.17 8.48
N ILE A 220 -15.23 20.31 8.20
CA ILE A 220 -14.96 19.75 6.87
C ILE A 220 -15.60 18.37 6.75
N ASP A 221 -16.36 18.14 5.68
CA ASP A 221 -16.98 16.86 5.38
C ASP A 221 -15.92 15.82 4.94
N PRO A 222 -15.92 14.60 5.50
CA PRO A 222 -15.00 13.52 5.10
C PRO A 222 -15.27 12.89 3.72
N GLY A 223 -16.21 13.41 2.92
CA GLY A 223 -16.70 12.79 1.68
C GLY A 223 -15.71 12.57 0.54
N ASP A 224 -14.58 13.26 0.49
CA ASP A 224 -13.61 13.14 -0.61
C ASP A 224 -12.55 12.04 -0.31
N PRO A 225 -12.43 10.98 -1.13
CA PRO A 225 -11.43 9.93 -0.95
C PRO A 225 -10.05 10.30 -1.53
N GLY A 226 -9.06 9.41 -1.32
CA GLY A 226 -7.77 9.47 -2.02
C GLY A 226 -6.86 10.62 -1.58
N ALA A 227 -6.09 11.16 -2.53
CA ALA A 227 -5.11 12.22 -2.26
C ALA A 227 -5.78 13.51 -1.71
N GLY A 228 -6.99 13.85 -2.18
CA GLY A 228 -7.75 15.00 -1.69
C GLY A 228 -8.04 14.92 -0.19
N ALA A 229 -8.41 13.74 0.31
CA ALA A 229 -8.70 13.53 1.74
C ALA A 229 -7.55 13.99 2.64
N ILE A 230 -6.33 13.59 2.29
CA ILE A 230 -5.14 13.81 3.11
C ILE A 230 -4.50 15.17 2.82
N PHE A 231 -4.30 15.51 1.54
CA PHE A 231 -3.51 16.69 1.16
C PHE A 231 -4.34 17.96 1.01
N VAL A 232 -5.67 17.86 0.91
CA VAL A 232 -6.58 19.01 0.82
C VAL A 232 -7.40 19.13 2.09
N SER A 233 -8.29 18.16 2.35
CA SER A 233 -9.26 18.26 3.45
C SER A 233 -8.59 18.26 4.81
N LEU A 234 -7.68 17.31 5.06
CA LEU A 234 -6.97 17.24 6.33
C LEU A 234 -5.95 18.37 6.51
N ALA A 235 -5.28 18.79 5.43
CA ALA A 235 -4.39 19.96 5.46
C ALA A 235 -5.15 21.24 5.83
N ALA A 236 -6.32 21.47 5.22
CA ALA A 236 -7.19 22.57 5.56
C ALA A 236 -7.66 22.49 7.02
N ALA A 237 -8.02 21.30 7.49
CA ALA A 237 -8.45 21.09 8.86
C ALA A 237 -7.34 21.41 9.88
N PHE A 238 -6.09 21.07 9.59
CA PHE A 238 -4.97 21.43 10.46
C PHE A 238 -4.83 22.93 10.63
N ALA A 239 -5.09 23.74 9.60
CA ALA A 239 -4.97 25.21 9.70
C ALA A 239 -5.92 25.82 10.74
N GLU A 240 -7.05 25.17 11.01
CA GLU A 240 -8.06 25.63 11.98
C GLU A 240 -7.73 25.22 13.43
N LEU A 241 -6.74 24.34 13.63
CA LEU A 241 -6.38 23.85 14.95
C LEU A 241 -5.33 24.74 15.64
N PRO A 242 -5.40 24.91 16.97
CA PRO A 242 -4.29 25.43 17.75
C PRO A 242 -3.02 24.57 17.55
N PHE A 243 -1.90 25.21 17.21
CA PHE A 243 -0.65 24.52 16.85
C PHE A 243 -0.77 23.58 15.63
N GLY A 244 -1.79 23.79 14.80
CA GLY A 244 -2.11 22.98 13.63
C GLY A 244 -0.96 22.70 12.67
N GLY A 245 -0.08 23.67 12.45
CA GLY A 245 1.13 23.48 11.64
C GLY A 245 2.04 22.37 12.18
N ILE A 246 2.33 22.36 13.48
CA ILE A 246 3.17 21.34 14.12
C ILE A 246 2.46 19.98 14.13
N ILE A 247 1.16 19.97 14.43
CA ILE A 247 0.39 18.72 14.51
C ILE A 247 0.28 18.08 13.12
N GLY A 248 -0.01 18.87 12.10
CA GLY A 248 0.01 18.41 10.72
C GLY A 248 1.40 17.97 10.30
N ALA A 249 2.47 18.69 10.66
CA ALA A 249 3.83 18.26 10.35
C ALA A 249 4.17 16.89 10.99
N VAL A 250 3.73 16.64 12.22
CA VAL A 250 3.88 15.34 12.88
C VAL A 250 3.06 14.26 12.18
N PHE A 251 1.83 14.57 11.78
CA PHE A 251 0.98 13.65 11.01
C PHE A 251 1.63 13.28 9.67
N PHE A 252 1.99 14.26 8.85
CA PHE A 252 2.62 14.02 7.55
C PHE A 252 3.99 13.36 7.67
N ALA A 253 4.76 13.63 8.73
CA ALA A 253 6.00 12.92 9.01
C ALA A 253 5.73 11.44 9.33
N THR A 254 4.65 11.14 10.05
CA THR A 254 4.21 9.77 10.31
C THR A 254 3.84 9.06 9.01
N VAL A 255 3.10 9.74 8.12
CA VAL A 255 2.77 9.21 6.78
C VAL A 255 4.03 8.99 5.96
N ALA A 256 5.00 9.91 5.96
CA ALA A 256 6.26 9.77 5.25
C ALA A 256 7.09 8.56 5.75
N ILE A 257 7.15 8.35 7.07
CA ILE A 257 7.83 7.20 7.69
C ILE A 257 7.12 5.89 7.33
N ALA A 258 5.79 5.86 7.39
CA ALA A 258 5.01 4.71 6.97
C ALA A 258 5.24 4.40 5.48
N ALA A 259 5.22 5.43 4.64
CA ALA A 259 5.46 5.29 3.21
C ALA A 259 6.87 4.76 2.91
N LEU A 260 7.89 5.26 3.62
CA LEU A 260 9.26 4.75 3.50
C LEU A 260 9.34 3.25 3.83
N SER A 261 8.67 2.81 4.90
CA SER A 261 8.65 1.39 5.28
C SER A 261 8.02 0.48 4.22
N SER A 262 6.92 0.91 3.60
CA SER A 262 6.27 0.20 2.50
C SER A 262 7.14 0.21 1.24
N ALA A 263 7.73 1.35 0.89
CA ALA A 263 8.58 1.50 -0.29
C ALA A 263 9.83 0.58 -0.24
N ILE A 264 10.44 0.42 0.94
CA ILE A 264 11.55 -0.53 1.14
C ILE A 264 11.11 -1.96 0.83
N SER A 265 9.90 -2.33 1.27
CA SER A 265 9.34 -3.67 1.06
C SER A 265 9.09 -3.96 -0.41
N ILE A 266 8.52 -2.99 -1.14
CA ILE A 266 8.23 -3.08 -2.57
C ILE A 266 9.55 -3.12 -3.38
N MET A 267 10.52 -2.28 -3.02
CA MET A 267 11.84 -2.26 -3.67
C MET A 267 12.54 -3.61 -3.55
N GLU A 268 12.44 -4.28 -2.40
CA GLU A 268 13.07 -5.60 -2.19
C GLU A 268 12.51 -6.68 -3.12
N VAL A 269 11.23 -6.61 -3.53
CA VAL A 269 10.65 -7.54 -4.52
C VAL A 269 11.39 -7.43 -5.85
N VAL A 270 11.64 -6.20 -6.31
CA VAL A 270 12.29 -5.95 -7.60
C VAL A 270 13.80 -6.23 -7.52
N VAL A 271 14.43 -5.88 -6.40
CA VAL A 271 15.87 -6.07 -6.18
C VAL A 271 16.22 -7.55 -6.03
N SER A 272 15.45 -8.32 -5.25
CA SER A 272 15.66 -9.76 -5.09
C SER A 272 15.60 -10.51 -6.41
N TYR A 273 14.75 -10.06 -7.35
CA TYR A 273 14.69 -10.62 -8.69
C TYR A 273 16.04 -10.52 -9.46
N LEU A 274 16.66 -9.34 -9.51
CA LEU A 274 17.95 -9.19 -10.20
C LEU A 274 19.09 -9.92 -9.47
N ILE A 275 19.03 -10.01 -8.14
CA ILE A 275 20.05 -10.73 -7.36
C ILE A 275 19.95 -12.23 -7.63
N ASP A 276 18.76 -12.81 -7.45
CA ASP A 276 18.58 -14.26 -7.47
C ASP A 276 18.61 -14.84 -8.89
N GLU A 277 18.03 -14.15 -9.87
CA GLU A 277 17.84 -14.69 -11.22
C GLU A 277 18.95 -14.25 -12.21
N TRP A 278 19.67 -13.18 -11.90
CA TRP A 278 20.74 -12.63 -12.75
C TRP A 278 22.11 -12.53 -12.06
N ASP A 279 22.22 -12.95 -10.80
CA ASP A 279 23.48 -12.90 -10.02
C ASP A 279 24.10 -11.49 -9.96
N VAL A 280 23.25 -10.45 -10.00
CA VAL A 280 23.70 -9.06 -9.89
C VAL A 280 23.92 -8.73 -8.41
N GLY A 281 25.06 -8.12 -8.08
CA GLY A 281 25.32 -7.67 -6.71
C GLY A 281 24.23 -6.72 -6.18
N ARG A 282 23.91 -6.81 -4.89
CA ARG A 282 22.80 -6.04 -4.27
C ARG A 282 22.87 -4.54 -4.52
N VAL A 283 24.03 -3.92 -4.32
CA VAL A 283 24.20 -2.46 -4.51
C VAL A 283 23.93 -2.05 -5.96
N PRO A 284 24.60 -2.62 -6.99
CA PRO A 284 24.28 -2.26 -8.37
C PRO A 284 22.84 -2.59 -8.77
N ALA A 285 22.27 -3.72 -8.31
CA ALA A 285 20.86 -4.05 -8.56
C ALA A 285 19.92 -2.97 -8.01
N THR A 286 20.12 -2.56 -6.75
CA THR A 286 19.31 -1.52 -6.09
C THR A 286 19.42 -0.18 -6.79
N VAL A 287 20.65 0.23 -7.16
CA VAL A 287 20.86 1.53 -7.83
C VAL A 287 20.24 1.55 -9.23
N VAL A 288 20.46 0.52 -10.04
CA VAL A 288 19.93 0.46 -11.42
C VAL A 288 18.40 0.46 -11.42
N LEU A 289 17.79 -0.39 -10.58
CA LEU A 289 16.34 -0.42 -10.45
C LEU A 289 15.78 0.88 -9.87
N GLY A 290 16.45 1.45 -8.86
CA GLY A 290 16.02 2.71 -8.24
C GLY A 290 16.08 3.89 -9.20
N VAL A 291 17.10 3.97 -10.05
CA VAL A 291 17.19 4.97 -11.13
C VAL A 291 16.11 4.73 -12.18
N GLY A 292 15.87 3.48 -12.57
CA GLY A 292 14.79 3.14 -13.50
C GLY A 292 13.41 3.54 -12.97
N LEU A 293 13.13 3.25 -11.70
CA LEU A 293 11.92 3.63 -10.98
C LEU A 293 11.75 5.15 -10.92
N PHE A 294 12.83 5.87 -10.60
CA PHE A 294 12.83 7.32 -10.59
C PHE A 294 12.42 7.89 -11.96
N ILE A 295 13.03 7.38 -13.04
CA ILE A 295 12.74 7.80 -14.41
C ILE A 295 11.27 7.52 -14.79
N VAL A 296 10.76 6.33 -14.47
CA VAL A 296 9.36 5.97 -14.77
C VAL A 296 8.38 6.77 -13.91
N GLY A 297 8.79 7.26 -12.74
CA GLY A 297 8.00 8.16 -11.89
C GLY A 297 7.99 9.62 -12.35
N LEU A 298 8.86 10.03 -13.28
CA LEU A 298 8.95 11.43 -13.72
C LEU A 298 7.64 11.99 -14.29
N PRO A 299 6.87 11.27 -15.14
CA PRO A 299 5.58 11.76 -15.61
C PRO A 299 4.63 12.10 -14.46
N ALA A 300 4.53 11.23 -13.45
CA ALA A 300 3.71 11.43 -12.25
C ALA A 300 4.18 12.60 -11.37
N ALA A 301 5.49 12.89 -11.34
CA ALA A 301 6.03 14.06 -10.64
C ALA A 301 5.86 15.37 -11.43
N LEU A 302 5.64 15.29 -12.74
CA LEU A 302 5.46 16.46 -13.61
C LEU A 302 3.99 16.82 -13.80
N ASP A 303 3.11 15.83 -13.80
CA ASP A 303 1.66 16.02 -13.90
C ASP A 303 0.93 14.93 -13.09
N ILE A 304 0.02 15.39 -12.23
CA ILE A 304 -0.71 14.54 -11.30
C ILE A 304 -1.58 13.50 -12.01
N ILE A 305 -2.04 13.75 -13.24
CA ILE A 305 -2.87 12.79 -13.97
C ILE A 305 -2.15 11.44 -14.17
N PHE A 306 -0.82 11.45 -14.28
CA PHE A 306 -0.03 10.23 -14.42
C PHE A 306 0.05 9.44 -13.12
N VAL A 307 -0.15 10.07 -11.96
CA VAL A 307 -0.33 9.34 -10.69
C VAL A 307 -1.56 8.46 -10.81
N ASP A 308 -2.69 9.01 -11.28
CA ASP A 308 -3.94 8.26 -11.42
C ASP A 308 -3.85 7.19 -12.52
N VAL A 309 -3.20 7.49 -13.65
CA VAL A 309 -2.95 6.49 -14.72
C VAL A 309 -2.22 5.27 -14.15
N TYR A 310 -1.17 5.48 -13.36
CA TYR A 310 -0.40 4.38 -12.77
C TYR A 310 -1.15 3.72 -11.62
N ASP A 311 -1.71 4.49 -10.69
CA ASP A 311 -2.38 3.98 -9.50
C ASP A 311 -3.60 3.14 -9.86
N LEU A 312 -4.50 3.67 -10.69
CA LEU A 312 -5.70 2.95 -11.10
C LEU A 312 -5.35 1.69 -11.87
N PHE A 313 -4.38 1.75 -12.79
CA PHE A 313 -3.97 0.54 -13.52
C PHE A 313 -3.43 -0.53 -12.58
N VAL A 314 -2.54 -0.16 -11.66
CA VAL A 314 -1.89 -1.13 -10.81
C VAL A 314 -2.84 -1.67 -9.74
N ASN A 315 -3.54 -0.80 -9.02
CA ASN A 315 -4.40 -1.19 -7.91
C ASN A 315 -5.64 -1.94 -8.39
N ASN A 316 -6.24 -1.50 -9.49
CA ASN A 316 -7.49 -2.10 -9.98
C ASN A 316 -7.26 -3.32 -10.86
N VAL A 317 -6.08 -3.44 -11.50
CA VAL A 317 -5.80 -4.52 -12.44
C VAL A 317 -4.64 -5.40 -11.99
N LEU A 318 -3.41 -4.88 -11.94
CA LEU A 318 -2.22 -5.73 -11.78
C LEU A 318 -2.14 -6.42 -10.41
N LEU A 319 -2.42 -5.69 -9.34
CA LEU A 319 -2.38 -6.21 -7.97
C LEU A 319 -3.43 -7.30 -7.77
N VAL A 320 -4.68 -7.03 -8.18
CA VAL A 320 -5.79 -7.99 -8.09
C VAL A 320 -5.52 -9.21 -8.97
N LEU A 321 -4.95 -9.01 -10.17
CA LEU A 321 -4.54 -10.10 -11.05
C LEU A 321 -3.46 -10.97 -10.42
N GLY A 322 -2.43 -10.37 -9.80
CA GLY A 322 -1.39 -11.10 -9.10
C GLY A 322 -1.96 -11.94 -7.94
N ALA A 323 -2.84 -11.34 -7.13
CA ALA A 323 -3.52 -12.02 -6.03
C ALA A 323 -4.43 -13.16 -6.54
N LEU A 324 -5.15 -12.94 -7.64
CA LEU A 324 -6.02 -13.95 -8.28
C LEU A 324 -5.20 -15.13 -8.79
N LEU A 325 -4.14 -14.87 -9.53
CA LEU A 325 -3.30 -15.91 -10.13
C LEU A 325 -2.61 -16.75 -9.06
N VAL A 326 -2.03 -16.15 -8.01
CA VAL A 326 -1.41 -16.94 -6.93
C VAL A 326 -2.44 -17.70 -6.09
N SER A 327 -3.65 -17.14 -5.92
CA SER A 327 -4.76 -17.84 -5.26
C SER A 327 -5.24 -19.05 -6.06
N ILE A 328 -5.36 -18.92 -7.38
CA ILE A 328 -5.66 -20.05 -8.27
C ILE A 328 -4.52 -21.08 -8.20
N PHE A 329 -3.28 -20.61 -8.24
CA PHE A 329 -2.10 -21.48 -8.18
C PHE A 329 -2.10 -22.35 -6.92
N VAL A 330 -2.20 -21.75 -5.73
CA VAL A 330 -2.21 -22.51 -4.48
C VAL A 330 -3.52 -23.29 -4.28
N GLY A 331 -4.67 -22.72 -4.64
CA GLY A 331 -5.97 -23.35 -4.44
C GLY A 331 -6.22 -24.56 -5.35
N TRP A 332 -5.77 -24.51 -6.61
CA TRP A 332 -6.12 -25.49 -7.63
C TRP A 332 -4.93 -26.25 -8.22
N ILE A 333 -3.76 -25.63 -8.33
CA ILE A 333 -2.59 -26.24 -8.98
C ILE A 333 -1.72 -26.99 -7.96
N VAL A 334 -1.44 -26.38 -6.81
CA VAL A 334 -0.58 -26.94 -5.76
C VAL A 334 -1.22 -27.01 -4.35
N PRO A 335 -2.47 -27.49 -4.19
CA PRO A 335 -3.19 -27.44 -2.89
C PRO A 335 -2.60 -28.34 -1.80
N GLU A 336 -1.92 -29.43 -2.16
CA GLU A 336 -1.23 -30.27 -1.17
C GLU A 336 0.03 -29.59 -0.62
N LEU A 337 0.76 -28.87 -1.49
CA LEU A 337 1.90 -28.05 -1.07
C LEU A 337 1.45 -26.93 -0.15
N GLY A 338 0.35 -26.25 -0.52
CA GLY A 338 -0.37 -25.31 0.33
C GLY A 338 -0.51 -25.82 1.77
N ARG A 339 -1.14 -26.99 1.90
CA ARG A 339 -1.44 -27.61 3.20
C ARG A 339 -0.20 -28.13 3.90
N SER A 340 0.75 -28.74 3.20
CA SER A 340 1.96 -29.27 3.81
C SER A 340 2.82 -28.17 4.41
N GLU A 341 2.91 -27.02 3.73
CA GLU A 341 3.66 -25.89 4.26
C GLU A 341 2.98 -25.25 5.45
N LEU A 342 1.66 -25.06 5.44
CA LEU A 342 0.96 -24.56 6.64
C LEU A 342 1.07 -25.50 7.84
N ARG A 343 1.25 -26.81 7.65
CA ARG A 343 1.45 -27.75 8.76
C ARG A 343 2.76 -27.49 9.50
N LYS A 344 3.80 -26.97 8.84
CA LYS A 344 5.06 -26.66 9.50
C LYS A 344 4.86 -25.51 10.49
N GLY A 345 5.25 -25.73 11.75
CA GLY A 345 5.01 -24.81 12.87
C GLY A 345 3.64 -24.95 13.57
N ILE A 346 2.71 -25.77 13.05
CA ILE A 346 1.37 -26.00 13.65
C ILE A 346 1.18 -27.46 14.06
N GLY A 347 1.67 -28.41 13.25
CA GLY A 347 1.39 -29.84 13.40
C GLY A 347 0.23 -30.28 12.51
N ASP A 348 -0.75 -31.01 13.06
CA ASP A 348 -1.89 -31.48 12.28
C ASP A 348 -2.95 -30.38 12.08
N LEU A 349 -3.23 -30.06 10.83
CA LEU A 349 -4.27 -29.09 10.44
C LEU A 349 -5.68 -29.70 10.43
N GLY A 350 -5.82 -31.03 10.40
CA GLY A 350 -7.13 -31.70 10.34
C GLY A 350 -8.07 -31.11 9.28
N ILE A 351 -9.31 -30.80 9.68
CA ILE A 351 -10.33 -30.18 8.81
C ILE A 351 -10.00 -28.74 8.40
N TRP A 352 -9.20 -28.02 9.20
CA TRP A 352 -8.86 -26.62 8.95
C TRP A 352 -8.00 -26.43 7.71
N GLY A 353 -7.08 -27.37 7.43
CA GLY A 353 -6.28 -27.34 6.21
C GLY A 353 -7.14 -27.49 4.95
N THR A 354 -8.15 -28.37 5.00
CA THR A 354 -9.12 -28.54 3.90
C THR A 354 -10.04 -27.33 3.79
N GLY A 355 -10.53 -26.80 4.92
CA GLY A 355 -11.35 -25.60 4.98
C GLY A 355 -10.65 -24.39 4.38
N TRP A 356 -9.38 -24.16 4.71
CA TRP A 356 -8.58 -23.07 4.15
C TRP A 356 -8.45 -23.16 2.64
N ILE A 357 -8.15 -24.33 2.08
CA ILE A 357 -8.08 -24.51 0.62
C ILE A 357 -9.44 -24.19 -0.03
N TRP A 358 -10.56 -24.61 0.56
CA TRP A 358 -11.88 -24.28 0.02
C TRP A 358 -12.25 -22.80 0.14
N LEU A 359 -11.80 -22.12 1.19
CA LEU A 359 -11.90 -20.66 1.29
C LEU A 359 -11.10 -19.97 0.17
N VAL A 360 -9.90 -20.45 -0.14
CA VAL A 360 -9.12 -19.92 -1.27
C VAL A 360 -9.84 -20.20 -2.59
N ARG A 361 -10.36 -21.42 -2.79
CA ARG A 361 -10.96 -21.86 -4.06
C ARG A 361 -12.23 -21.11 -4.47
N ILE A 362 -13.07 -20.77 -3.49
CA ILE A 362 -14.41 -20.24 -3.76
C ILE A 362 -14.50 -18.76 -3.36
N PRO A 363 -14.63 -18.40 -2.06
CA PRO A 363 -14.92 -17.00 -1.72
C PRO A 363 -13.78 -16.06 -2.14
N VAL A 364 -12.52 -16.43 -1.91
CA VAL A 364 -11.38 -15.55 -2.28
C VAL A 364 -11.29 -15.35 -3.79
N ILE A 365 -11.34 -16.43 -4.58
CA ILE A 365 -11.28 -16.32 -6.05
C ILE A 365 -12.48 -15.57 -6.60
N ILE A 366 -13.71 -15.80 -6.08
CA ILE A 366 -14.90 -15.06 -6.54
C ILE A 366 -14.76 -13.57 -6.21
N THR A 367 -14.34 -13.21 -5.01
CA THR A 367 -14.10 -11.81 -4.62
C THR A 367 -13.08 -11.17 -5.57
N LEU A 368 -11.94 -11.82 -5.81
CA LEU A 368 -10.90 -11.30 -6.71
C LEU A 368 -11.37 -11.17 -8.17
N LEU A 369 -12.20 -12.10 -8.66
CA LEU A 369 -12.80 -12.01 -10.00
C LEU A 369 -13.78 -10.84 -10.11
N VAL A 370 -14.59 -10.58 -9.08
CA VAL A 370 -15.50 -9.43 -9.05
C VAL A 370 -14.69 -8.13 -8.95
N THR A 371 -13.71 -8.07 -8.06
CA THR A 371 -12.86 -6.89 -7.88
C THR A 371 -12.10 -6.54 -9.15
N ILE A 372 -11.48 -7.50 -9.85
CA ILE A 372 -10.75 -7.19 -11.09
C ILE A 372 -11.70 -6.79 -12.23
N ALA A 373 -12.91 -7.35 -12.30
CA ALA A 373 -13.89 -6.97 -13.31
C ALA A 373 -14.35 -5.52 -13.11
N LEU A 374 -14.70 -5.16 -11.87
CA LEU A 374 -15.10 -3.78 -11.52
C LEU A 374 -13.93 -2.81 -11.67
N GLY A 375 -12.75 -3.22 -11.24
CA GLY A 375 -11.53 -2.42 -11.33
C GLY A 375 -11.12 -2.15 -12.78
N ALA A 376 -11.19 -3.15 -13.66
CA ALA A 376 -10.90 -2.98 -15.08
C ALA A 376 -11.91 -2.04 -15.77
N MET A 377 -13.18 -2.09 -15.39
CA MET A 377 -14.19 -1.12 -15.87
C MET A 377 -13.86 0.29 -15.37
N GLY A 378 -13.56 0.47 -14.08
CA GLY A 378 -13.19 1.78 -13.54
C GLY A 378 -11.94 2.38 -14.20
N TYR A 379 -10.92 1.56 -14.50
CA TYR A 379 -9.75 2.03 -15.23
C TYR A 379 -10.06 2.36 -16.70
N TYR A 380 -10.92 1.57 -17.35
CA TYR A 380 -11.38 1.89 -18.70
C TYR A 380 -12.13 3.21 -18.74
N ASP A 381 -13.05 3.42 -17.81
CA ASP A 381 -13.83 4.66 -17.71
C ASP A 381 -12.89 5.86 -17.58
N PHE A 382 -11.98 5.85 -16.61
CA PHE A 382 -10.94 6.88 -16.42
C PHE A 382 -10.14 7.17 -17.71
N LEU A 383 -9.71 6.13 -18.44
CA LEU A 383 -8.96 6.30 -19.69
C LEU A 383 -9.79 6.96 -20.79
N THR A 384 -11.12 6.78 -20.78
CA THR A 384 -12.03 7.32 -21.80
C THR A 384 -12.68 8.64 -21.40
N THR A 385 -12.57 9.04 -20.14
CA THR A 385 -13.06 10.32 -19.61
C THR A 385 -11.87 11.21 -19.24
N ASP A 386 -11.39 11.12 -18.01
CA ASP A 386 -10.48 12.11 -17.41
C ASP A 386 -9.14 12.18 -18.15
N PHE A 387 -8.59 11.03 -18.52
CA PHE A 387 -7.33 10.99 -19.27
C PHE A 387 -7.52 11.39 -20.74
N ALA A 388 -8.67 11.07 -21.34
CA ALA A 388 -8.98 11.47 -22.71
C ALA A 388 -9.18 12.98 -22.83
N ASP A 389 -9.87 13.58 -21.85
CA ASP A 389 -10.05 15.03 -21.75
C ASP A 389 -8.71 15.73 -21.55
N TRP A 390 -7.86 15.24 -20.64
CA TRP A 390 -6.49 15.75 -20.47
C TRP A 390 -5.67 15.68 -21.77
N LEU A 391 -5.76 14.59 -22.54
CA LEU A 391 -5.08 14.47 -23.83
C LEU A 391 -5.58 15.52 -24.84
N ASN A 392 -6.88 15.77 -24.89
CA ASN A 392 -7.48 16.76 -25.81
C ASN A 392 -7.15 18.21 -25.43
N GLU A 393 -6.94 18.49 -24.14
CA GLU A 393 -6.58 19.82 -23.65
C GLU A 393 -5.07 20.12 -23.81
N THR A 394 -4.22 19.09 -23.79
CA THR A 394 -2.76 19.24 -23.71
C THR A 394 -2.03 19.00 -25.04
N LEU A 395 -2.56 18.14 -25.92
CA LEU A 395 -1.97 17.79 -27.23
C LEU A 395 -2.77 18.38 -28.39
#